data_AF-A0A9X0MHL7-F1
#
_entry.id   AF-A0A9X0MHL7-F1
#
_cell.length_a   1.000
_cell.length_b   1.000
_cell.length_c   1.000
_cell.angle_alpha   90.00
_cell.angle_beta   90.00
_cell.angle_gamma   90.00
#
_symmetry.space_group_name_H-M   'P 1'
#
loop_
_entity.id
_entity.type
_entity.pdbx_description
1 polymer ?
#
loop_
_entity_poly.entity_id
_entity_poly.type
_entity_poly.pdbx_seq_one_letter_code
_entity_poly.pdbx_strand_id
1 'polypeptide(L)'
;MNLQNIEAVNVNIIVENGDGTKVTLTEKAYKITDKHVLAIYEDGISIEEFTYGDNGEILLGDTVLDLQGDLDESLVDITQIGNMSALDFLLTLAAIKKDLH
;
A
#
# COMPACT_ATOMS: atom_id res chain seq x y z
N MET A 1 -17.35 0.46 1.33
CA MET A 1 -16.22 1.32 1.73
C MET A 1 -16.30 2.58 0.89
N ASN A 2 -16.31 3.75 1.52
CA ASN A 2 -16.25 5.03 0.82
C ASN A 2 -14.82 5.52 1.03
N LEU A 3 -13.97 5.36 0.01
CA LEU A 3 -12.57 5.78 0.07
C LEU A 3 -12.58 7.30 -0.06
N GLN A 4 -12.54 8.01 1.06
CA GLN A 4 -12.48 9.47 1.10
C GLN A 4 -11.23 9.88 1.86
N ASN A 5 -10.59 10.97 1.44
CA ASN A 5 -9.38 11.53 2.07
C ASN A 5 -8.18 10.57 2.02
N ILE A 6 -7.87 10.03 0.83
CA ILE A 6 -6.63 9.29 0.64
C ILE A 6 -5.44 10.23 0.87
N GLU A 7 -4.62 9.90 1.85
CA GLU A 7 -3.46 10.67 2.26
C GLU A 7 -2.19 9.87 2.02
N ALA A 8 -1.20 10.49 1.38
CA ALA A 8 0.13 9.91 1.26
C ALA A 8 0.83 9.97 2.62
N VAL A 9 1.28 8.83 3.12
CA VAL A 9 1.95 8.70 4.41
C VAL A 9 3.27 7.96 4.24
N ASN A 10 4.20 8.19 5.16
CA ASN A 10 5.41 7.39 5.27
C ASN A 10 5.14 6.24 6.25
N VAL A 11 5.44 5.02 5.81
CA VAL A 11 5.30 3.80 6.60
C VAL A 11 6.68 3.20 6.84
N ASN A 12 6.90 2.74 8.07
CA ASN A 12 8.13 2.09 8.48
C ASN A 12 7.95 0.58 8.41
N ILE A 13 8.87 -0.08 7.71
CA ILE A 13 8.97 -1.52 7.57
C ILE A 13 10.16 -1.96 8.42
N ILE A 14 9.92 -2.84 9.40
CA ILE A 14 10.98 -3.36 10.26
C ILE A 14 11.34 -4.76 9.78
N VAL A 15 12.50 -4.88 9.16
CA VAL A 15 13.06 -6.15 8.71
C VAL A 15 14.01 -6.67 9.78
N GLU A 16 13.71 -7.84 10.33
CA GLU A 16 14.62 -8.56 11.22
C GLU A 16 15.46 -9.56 10.41
N ASN A 17 16.77 -9.33 10.39
CA ASN A 17 17.72 -10.21 9.74
C ASN A 17 17.89 -11.51 10.54
N GLY A 18 18.37 -12.57 9.88
CA GLY A 18 18.61 -13.87 10.53
C GLY A 18 19.66 -13.84 11.66
N ASP A 19 20.45 -12.77 11.79
CA ASP A 19 21.39 -12.54 12.89
C ASP A 19 20.79 -11.76 14.08
N GLY A 20 19.49 -11.44 14.01
CA GLY A 20 18.76 -10.68 15.03
C GLY A 20 18.92 -9.16 14.92
N THR A 21 19.68 -8.65 13.95
CA THR A 21 19.73 -7.21 13.67
C THR A 21 18.44 -6.76 13.00
N LYS A 22 18.02 -5.51 13.26
CA LYS A 22 16.82 -4.92 12.66
C LYS A 22 17.19 -3.73 11.79
N VAL A 23 16.59 -3.66 10.61
CA VAL A 23 16.68 -2.50 9.72
C VAL A 23 15.30 -1.93 9.55
N THR A 24 15.19 -0.61 9.68
CA THR A 24 13.96 0.12 9.37
C THR A 24 14.09 0.73 7.99
N LEU A 25 13.16 0.38 7.10
CA LEU A 25 12.97 0.99 5.80
C LEU A 25 11.77 1.92 5.89
N THR A 26 11.83 3.08 5.25
CA THR A 26 10.69 4.00 5.18
C THR A 26 10.22 4.06 3.74
N GLU A 27 8.95 3.74 3.53
CA GLU A 27 8.33 3.72 2.22
C GLU A 27 7.08 4.60 2.18
N LYS A 28 6.65 4.95 0.98
CA LYS A 28 5.45 5.75 0.77
C LYS A 28 4.26 4.82 0.56
N ALA A 29 3.21 5.01 1.34
CA ALA A 29 1.94 4.34 1.15
C ALA A 29 0.77 5.34 1.18
N TYR A 30 -0.42 4.87 0.88
CA TYR A 30 -1.62 5.70 0.84
C TYR A 30 -2.63 5.19 1.86
N LYS A 31 -2.92 6.00 2.87
CA LYS A 31 -3.93 5.64 3.87
C LYS A 31 -5.31 5.62 3.22
N ILE A 32 -5.93 4.44 3.17
CA ILE A 32 -7.25 4.23 2.55
C ILE A 32 -8.36 4.02 3.59
N THR A 33 -8.00 3.58 4.80
CA THR A 33 -8.88 3.55 5.97
C THR A 33 -8.11 3.86 7.25
N ASP A 34 -8.78 3.86 8.41
CA ASP A 34 -8.12 4.03 9.72
C ASP A 34 -7.15 2.92 10.12
N LYS A 35 -7.14 1.80 9.37
CA LYS A 35 -6.33 0.61 9.68
C LYS A 35 -5.57 0.04 8.50
N HIS A 36 -5.83 0.52 7.28
CA HIS A 36 -5.21 -0.01 6.08
C HIS A 36 -4.55 1.08 5.26
N VAL A 37 -3.41 0.72 4.68
CA VAL A 37 -2.73 1.46 3.63
C VAL A 37 -2.78 0.67 2.33
N LEU A 38 -2.75 1.39 1.22
CA LEU A 38 -2.45 0.88 -0.10
C LEU A 38 -0.97 1.15 -0.35
N ALA A 39 -0.17 0.10 -0.51
CA ALA A 39 1.23 0.21 -0.91
C ALA A 39 1.37 -0.23 -2.38
N ILE A 40 2.29 0.43 -3.07
CA ILE A 40 2.54 0.24 -4.50
C ILE A 40 4.03 -0.08 -4.59
N TYR A 41 4.33 -1.25 -5.12
CA TYR A 41 5.68 -1.77 -5.30
C TYR A 41 5.93 -2.02 -6.79
N GLU A 42 7.19 -2.17 -7.17
CA GLU A 42 7.58 -2.53 -8.54
C GLU A 42 6.93 -3.86 -9.00
N ASP A 43 6.75 -4.79 -8.06
CA ASP A 43 6.22 -6.13 -8.27
C ASP A 43 4.72 -6.28 -7.96
N GLY A 44 4.02 -5.19 -7.64
CA GLY A 44 2.57 -5.24 -7.47
C GLY A 44 1.97 -4.16 -6.57
N ILE A 45 0.74 -4.43 -6.13
CA ILE A 45 -0.02 -3.56 -5.23
C ILE A 45 -0.54 -4.38 -4.07
N SER A 46 -0.33 -3.88 -2.86
CA SER A 46 -0.80 -4.51 -1.64
C SER A 46 -1.74 -3.59 -0.85
N ILE A 47 -2.67 -4.20 -0.13
CA ILE A 47 -3.39 -3.58 0.97
C ILE A 47 -2.84 -4.20 2.24
N GLU A 48 -2.35 -3.35 3.13
CA GLU A 48 -1.67 -3.78 4.34
C GLU A 48 -2.29 -3.15 5.56
N GLU A 49 -2.34 -3.90 6.65
CA GLU A 49 -2.64 -3.34 7.96
C GLU A 49 -1.51 -2.41 8.41
N PHE A 50 -1.84 -1.47 9.28
CA PHE A 50 -0.81 -0.69 9.96
C PHE A 50 -1.16 -0.46 11.43
N THR A 51 -0.14 -0.15 12.21
CA THR A 51 -0.28 0.28 13.60
C THR A 51 0.53 1.56 13.84
N TYR A 52 0.29 2.22 14.97
CA TYR A 52 1.08 3.37 15.39
C TYR A 52 2.12 2.92 16.43
N GLY A 53 3.39 3.22 16.16
CA GLY A 53 4.48 3.07 17.12
C GLY A 53 4.51 4.18 18.18
N ASP A 54 5.45 4.10 19.10
CA ASP A 54 5.52 4.94 20.30
C ASP A 54 5.68 6.45 19.99
N ASN A 55 6.25 6.78 18.83
CA ASN A 55 6.46 8.16 18.37
C ASN A 55 5.41 8.63 17.36
N GLY A 56 4.30 7.90 17.19
CA GLY A 56 3.28 8.18 16.18
C GLY A 56 3.70 7.78 14.76
N GLU A 57 4.81 7.06 14.62
CA GLU A 57 5.22 6.45 13.36
C GLU A 57 4.22 5.38 12.92
N ILE A 58 3.99 5.26 11.61
CA ILE A 58 3.13 4.22 11.07
C ILE A 58 4.01 3.00 10.80
N LEU A 59 3.68 1.87 11.41
CA LEU A 59 4.37 0.60 11.24
C LEU A 59 3.53 -0.32 10.36
N LEU A 60 4.12 -0.81 9.28
CA LEU A 60 3.49 -1.77 8.38
C LEU A 60 3.24 -3.10 9.11
N GLY A 61 2.06 -3.69 8.88
CA GLY A 61 1.61 -4.92 9.52
C GLY A 61 1.38 -6.04 8.51
N ASP A 62 0.33 -6.83 8.74
CA ASP A 62 0.00 -7.97 7.90
C ASP A 62 -0.58 -7.54 6.55
N THR A 63 -0.22 -8.27 5.49
CA THR A 63 -0.80 -8.10 4.16
C THR A 63 -2.22 -8.68 4.11
N VAL A 64 -3.20 -7.85 3.76
CA VAL A 64 -4.62 -8.23 3.63
C VAL A 64 -4.97 -8.67 2.21
N LEU A 65 -4.44 -7.97 1.22
CA LEU A 65 -4.60 -8.28 -0.20
C LEU A 65 -3.28 -7.99 -0.90
N ASP A 66 -2.87 -8.89 -1.79
CA ASP A 66 -1.68 -8.72 -2.61
C ASP A 66 -2.01 -9.06 -4.07
N LEU A 67 -1.72 -8.11 -4.96
CA LEU A 67 -1.91 -8.22 -6.40
C LEU A 67 -0.55 -8.15 -7.08
N GLN A 68 0.00 -9.34 -7.34
CA GLN A 68 1.37 -9.48 -7.86
C GLN A 68 1.46 -9.38 -9.39
N GLY A 69 2.52 -8.73 -9.86
CA GLY A 69 2.92 -8.62 -11.25
C GLY A 69 3.58 -7.28 -11.54
N ASP A 70 4.43 -7.27 -12.55
CA ASP A 70 5.15 -6.07 -12.99
C ASP A 70 4.18 -4.90 -13.17
N LEU A 71 4.48 -3.83 -12.44
CA LEU A 71 3.65 -2.65 -12.34
C LEU A 71 4.42 -1.43 -12.83
N ASP A 72 3.90 -0.76 -13.86
CA ASP A 72 4.31 0.61 -14.15
C ASP A 72 3.59 1.56 -13.16
N GLU A 73 4.29 1.89 -12.07
CA GLU A 73 3.80 2.78 -11.02
C GLU A 73 3.33 4.15 -11.56
N SER A 74 3.85 4.60 -12.70
CA SER A 74 3.48 5.88 -13.31
C SER A 74 2.04 5.91 -13.84
N LEU A 75 1.45 4.74 -14.06
CA LEU A 75 0.08 4.58 -14.54
C LEU A 75 -0.95 4.58 -13.41
N VAL A 76 -0.51 4.51 -12.14
CA VAL A 76 -1.40 4.46 -10.99
C VAL A 76 -1.75 5.87 -10.52
N ASP A 77 -2.91 6.37 -10.96
CA ASP A 77 -3.43 7.66 -10.50
C ASP A 77 -4.28 7.52 -9.22
N ILE A 78 -3.62 7.64 -8.07
CA ILE A 78 -4.26 7.54 -6.75
C ILE A 78 -5.29 8.66 -6.51
N THR A 79 -5.19 9.80 -7.21
CA THR A 79 -6.14 10.90 -7.04
C THR A 79 -7.54 10.54 -7.54
N GLN A 80 -7.63 9.62 -8.51
CA GLN A 80 -8.91 9.11 -9.02
C GLN A 80 -9.55 8.08 -8.09
N ILE A 81 -8.76 7.41 -7.25
CA ILE A 81 -9.23 6.35 -6.35
C ILE A 81 -10.01 6.94 -5.16
N GLY A 82 -9.66 8.15 -4.72
CA GLY A 82 -10.19 8.79 -3.52
C GLY A 82 -11.67 9.23 -3.56
N ASN A 83 -12.43 8.83 -4.57
CA ASN A 83 -13.88 9.05 -4.68
C ASN A 83 -14.63 7.86 -5.32
N MET A 84 -13.99 6.68 -5.42
CA MET A 84 -14.57 5.51 -6.08
C MET A 84 -15.33 4.60 -5.10
N SER A 85 -16.29 3.84 -5.64
CA SER A 85 -16.87 2.74 -4.86
C SER A 85 -15.83 1.64 -4.64
N ALA A 86 -16.02 0.80 -3.63
CA ALA A 86 -15.11 -0.33 -3.38
C ALA A 86 -15.00 -1.27 -4.60
N LEU A 87 -16.07 -1.41 -5.38
CA LEU A 87 -16.11 -2.28 -6.55
C LEU A 87 -15.38 -1.64 -7.74
N ASP A 88 -15.52 -0.32 -7.92
CA ASP A 88 -14.76 0.44 -8.92
C ASP A 88 -13.27 0.49 -8.57
N PHE A 89 -12.93 0.57 -7.29
CA PHE A 89 -11.55 0.47 -6.80
C PHE A 89 -10.94 -0.89 -7.14
N LEU A 90 -11.62 -1.99 -6.82
CA LEU A 90 -11.18 -3.34 -7.18
C LEU A 90 -11.06 -3.53 -8.70
N LEU A 91 -12.00 -2.97 -9.47
CA LEU A 91 -11.95 -2.99 -10.93
C LEU A 91 -10.78 -2.19 -11.48
N THR A 92 -10.49 -1.03 -10.89
CA THR A 92 -9.33 -0.19 -11.25
C THR A 92 -8.04 -0.93 -10.98
N LEU A 93 -7.89 -1.53 -9.79
CA LEU A 93 -6.73 -2.36 -9.45
C LEU A 93 -6.56 -3.53 -10.43
N ALA A 94 -7.65 -4.23 -10.78
CA ALA A 94 -7.62 -5.33 -11.73
C ALA A 94 -7.32 -4.90 -13.18
N ALA A 95 -7.58 -3.63 -13.52
CA ALA A 95 -7.35 -3.06 -14.85
C ALA A 95 -5.93 -2.51 -15.04
N ILE A 96 -5.17 -2.37 -13.95
CA ILE A 96 -3.74 -2.08 -14.01
C ILE A 96 -3.09 -3.27 -14.73
N LYS A 97 -2.76 -3.04 -16.00
CA LYS A 97 -2.26 -4.09 -16.87
C LYS A 97 -0.91 -4.53 -16.34
N LYS A 98 -0.86 -5.80 -15.95
CA LYS A 98 0.37 -6.59 -15.92
C LYS A 98 0.92 -6.54 -17.35
N ASP A 99 1.95 -5.74 -17.59
CA ASP A 99 2.60 -5.67 -18.90
C ASP A 99 3.33 -7.01 -19.10
N LEU A 100 2.60 -8.00 -19.60
CA LEU A 100 3.14 -9.29 -19.99
C LEU A 100 4.07 -9.06 -21.18
N HIS A 101 5.37 -8.93 -20.91
CA HIS A 101 6.40 -9.28 -21.88
C HIS A 101 6.68 -10.78 -21.83
#